data_AF-A0A7V6R936-F1
#
_entry.id   AF-A0A7V6R936-F1
#
_cell.length_a   1.000
_cell.length_b   1.000
_cell.length_c   1.000
_cell.angle_alpha   90.00
_cell.angle_beta   90.00
_cell.angle_gamma   90.00
#
_symmetry.space_group_name_H-M   'P 1'
#
loop_
_entity.id
_entity.type
_entity.pdbx_description
1 polymer ?
#
loop_
_entity_poly.entity_id
_entity_poly.type
_entity_poly.pdbx_seq_one_letter_code
_entity_poly.pdbx_strand_id
1 'polypeptide(L)'
;MKLLVFRVNVHRKNAYDRKKINIEKLLFFLFIMSFSAMLLVQAMLLDPTLRAALVVEEEFEGTPLGKEEFLYNEGFVVLRLEGGIPGGNIKVLLNGEVFGSFEGDKLVVPVIDGDVIEIDGSDILGEFDVVIESLSENVSGEFLGKRVTVSSDVKKLARVRVK
;
A
#
# COMPACT_ATOMS: atom_id res chain seq x y z
N MET A 1 -2.43 -63.90 -91.27
CA MET A 1 -2.41 -62.63 -90.51
C MET A 1 -1.96 -62.92 -89.08
N LYS A 2 -0.90 -62.29 -88.59
CA LYS A 2 -0.40 -62.46 -87.22
C LYS A 2 -1.00 -61.36 -86.33
N LEU A 3 -1.80 -61.76 -85.36
CA LEU A 3 -2.39 -60.85 -84.37
C LEU A 3 -1.42 -60.72 -83.18
N LEU A 4 -0.77 -59.56 -83.10
CA LEU A 4 0.04 -59.15 -81.94
C LEU A 4 -0.91 -58.68 -80.84
N VAL A 5 -1.06 -59.48 -79.80
CA VAL A 5 -1.83 -59.13 -78.60
C VAL A 5 -0.86 -58.55 -77.58
N PHE A 6 -0.83 -57.22 -77.45
CA PHE A 6 -0.13 -56.55 -76.36
C PHE A 6 -0.93 -56.69 -75.06
N ARG A 7 -0.39 -57.43 -74.08
CA ARG A 7 -0.86 -57.34 -72.69
C ARG A 7 -0.32 -56.05 -72.08
N VAL A 8 -1.18 -55.04 -71.97
CA VAL A 8 -0.89 -53.86 -71.15
C VAL A 8 -1.14 -54.24 -69.69
N ASN A 9 -0.07 -54.32 -68.92
CA ASN A 9 -0.12 -54.55 -67.48
C ASN A 9 -0.44 -53.21 -66.78
N VAL A 10 -1.73 -52.87 -66.66
CA VAL A 10 -2.15 -51.65 -65.96
C VAL A 10 -2.04 -51.89 -64.45
N HIS A 11 -0.88 -51.55 -63.89
CA HIS A 11 -0.76 -51.31 -62.46
C HIS A 11 -1.58 -50.06 -62.09
N ARG A 12 -2.84 -50.25 -61.70
CA ARG A 12 -3.63 -49.21 -61.02
C ARG A 12 -2.98 -48.95 -59.66
N LYS A 13 -2.14 -47.91 -59.61
CA LYS A 13 -1.72 -47.31 -58.33
C LYS A 13 -2.96 -46.67 -57.70
N ASN A 14 -3.61 -47.38 -56.78
CA ASN A 14 -4.57 -46.79 -55.85
C ASN A 14 -3.81 -45.87 -54.89
N ALA A 15 -3.58 -44.62 -55.28
CA ALA A 15 -2.96 -43.61 -54.43
C ALA A 15 -4.04 -42.78 -53.71
N TYR A 16 -4.83 -43.44 -52.88
CA TYR A 16 -5.47 -42.76 -51.75
C TYR A 16 -4.70 -43.14 -50.50
N ASP A 17 -3.49 -42.58 -50.40
CA ASP A 17 -2.69 -42.64 -49.20
C ASP A 17 -3.35 -41.71 -48.17
N ARG A 18 -4.31 -42.25 -47.41
CA ARG A 18 -4.87 -41.53 -46.26
C ARG A 18 -3.73 -41.37 -45.27
N LYS A 19 -3.11 -40.18 -45.25
CA LYS A 19 -2.15 -39.79 -44.21
C LYS A 19 -2.78 -40.11 -42.85
N LYS A 20 -2.32 -41.19 -42.20
CA LYS A 20 -2.66 -41.47 -40.81
C LYS A 20 -2.08 -40.34 -39.98
N ILE A 21 -2.95 -39.48 -39.46
CA ILE A 21 -2.55 -38.44 -38.52
C ILE A 21 -2.10 -39.16 -37.25
N ASN A 22 -0.86 -38.92 -36.84
CA ASN A 22 -0.36 -39.38 -35.56
C ASN A 22 -0.97 -38.47 -34.48
N ILE A 23 -2.11 -38.88 -33.93
CA ILE A 23 -2.90 -38.09 -32.96
C ILE A 23 -2.02 -37.65 -31.77
N GLU A 24 -1.15 -38.52 -31.28
CA GLU A 24 -0.19 -38.19 -30.22
C GLU A 24 0.74 -37.02 -30.61
N LYS A 25 1.34 -37.06 -31.80
CA LYS A 25 2.21 -35.98 -32.29
C LYS A 25 1.42 -34.69 -32.50
N LEU A 26 0.17 -34.78 -32.95
CA LEU A 26 -0.71 -33.63 -33.11
C LEU A 26 -1.05 -32.99 -31.76
N LEU A 27 -1.44 -33.80 -30.76
CA LEU A 27 -1.75 -33.33 -29.41
C LEU A 27 -0.53 -32.72 -28.74
N PHE A 28 0.64 -33.35 -28.86
CA PHE A 28 1.88 -32.82 -28.33
C PHE A 28 2.26 -31.48 -28.97
N PHE A 29 2.09 -31.36 -30.30
CA PHE A 29 2.32 -30.11 -31.01
C PHE A 29 1.34 -29.00 -30.59
N LEU A 30 0.05 -29.31 -30.49
CA LEU A 30 -0.96 -28.36 -30.01
C LEU A 30 -0.69 -27.92 -28.57
N PHE A 31 -0.28 -28.86 -27.71
CA PHE A 31 0.09 -28.56 -26.33
C PHE A 31 1.26 -27.56 -26.29
N ILE A 32 2.36 -27.85 -26.99
CA ILE A 32 3.52 -26.95 -27.05
C ILE A 32 3.10 -25.58 -27.58
N MET A 33 2.32 -25.53 -28.66
CA MET A 33 1.88 -24.27 -29.27
C MET A 33 1.02 -23.45 -28.30
N SER A 34 0.07 -24.09 -27.62
CA SER A 34 -0.78 -23.44 -26.61
C SER A 34 0.01 -22.95 -25.39
N PHE A 35 0.95 -23.76 -24.91
CA PHE A 35 1.82 -23.41 -23.79
C PHE A 35 2.73 -22.23 -24.13
N SER A 36 3.35 -22.22 -25.32
CA SER A 36 4.15 -21.10 -25.81
C SER A 36 3.31 -19.83 -25.97
N ALA A 37 2.09 -19.93 -26.49
CA ALA A 37 1.18 -18.79 -26.57
C ALA A 37 0.84 -18.22 -25.19
N MET A 38 0.60 -19.08 -24.20
CA MET A 38 0.33 -18.66 -22.82
C MET A 38 1.53 -17.92 -22.21
N LEU A 39 2.75 -18.45 -22.38
CA LEU A 39 3.96 -17.79 -21.90
C LEU A 39 4.18 -16.42 -22.53
N LEU A 40 3.88 -16.28 -23.82
CA LEU A 40 3.97 -14.99 -24.51
C LEU A 40 2.98 -13.97 -23.94
N VAL A 41 1.72 -14.36 -23.75
CA VAL A 41 0.71 -13.48 -23.15
C VAL A 41 1.13 -13.06 -21.73
N GLN A 42 1.60 -14.00 -20.92
CA GLN A 42 2.08 -13.69 -19.56
C GLN A 42 3.28 -12.74 -19.58
N ALA A 43 4.23 -12.93 -20.49
CA ALA A 43 5.37 -12.04 -20.64
C ALA A 43 4.96 -10.63 -21.09
N MET A 44 3.97 -10.52 -21.97
CA MET A 44 3.42 -9.23 -22.39
C MET A 44 2.71 -8.51 -21.23
N LEU A 45 1.97 -9.24 -20.38
CA LEU A 45 1.29 -8.67 -19.22
C LEU A 45 2.23 -8.21 -18.09
N LEU A 46 3.53 -8.52 -18.15
CA LEU A 46 4.54 -7.96 -17.24
C LEU A 46 4.85 -6.49 -17.56
N ASP A 47 4.66 -6.06 -18.80
CA ASP A 47 4.83 -4.67 -19.19
C ASP A 47 3.52 -3.90 -18.91
N PRO A 48 3.54 -2.86 -18.06
CA PRO A 48 2.34 -2.09 -17.73
C PRO A 48 1.62 -1.49 -18.95
N THR A 49 2.36 -1.09 -19.99
CA THR A 49 1.78 -0.47 -21.20
C THR A 49 1.08 -1.50 -22.09
N LEU A 50 1.64 -2.70 -22.22
CA LEU A 50 1.01 -3.79 -22.95
C LEU A 50 -0.15 -4.38 -22.16
N ARG A 51 -0.06 -4.40 -20.83
CA ARG A 51 -1.15 -4.79 -19.93
C ARG A 51 -2.35 -3.87 -20.09
N ALA A 52 -2.14 -2.56 -20.05
CA ALA A 52 -3.18 -1.54 -20.25
C ALA A 52 -3.93 -1.71 -21.59
N ALA A 53 -3.20 -2.04 -22.66
CA ALA A 53 -3.79 -2.23 -23.98
C ALA A 53 -4.58 -3.55 -24.14
N LEU A 54 -4.29 -4.56 -23.31
CA LEU A 54 -4.90 -5.89 -23.35
C LEU A 54 -6.03 -6.07 -22.32
N VAL A 55 -6.09 -5.22 -21.29
CA VAL A 55 -7.07 -5.26 -20.21
C VAL A 55 -8.05 -4.10 -20.38
N VAL A 56 -9.31 -4.42 -20.68
CA VAL A 56 -10.40 -3.44 -20.94
C VAL A 56 -10.92 -2.77 -19.66
N GLU A 57 -10.51 -3.26 -18.49
CA GLU A 57 -11.02 -2.84 -17.16
C GLU A 57 -9.98 -2.07 -16.33
N GLU A 58 -9.09 -1.31 -16.97
CA GLU A 58 -8.10 -0.47 -16.26
C GLU A 58 -8.75 0.50 -15.24
N GLU A 59 -10.00 0.89 -15.46
CA GLU A 59 -10.78 1.75 -14.55
C GLU A 59 -11.17 1.06 -13.23
N PHE A 60 -11.17 -0.28 -13.19
CA PHE A 60 -11.48 -1.08 -11.99
C PHE A 60 -10.25 -1.75 -11.37
N GLU A 61 -9.11 -1.77 -12.07
CA GLU A 61 -7.84 -2.22 -11.52
C GLU A 61 -7.25 -1.10 -10.65
N GLY A 62 -7.42 -1.21 -9.33
CA GLY A 62 -6.76 -0.32 -8.38
C GLY A 62 -5.24 -0.28 -8.58
N THR A 63 -4.64 0.90 -8.45
CA THR A 63 -3.18 1.04 -8.61
C THR A 63 -2.45 0.46 -7.40
N PRO A 64 -1.42 -0.38 -7.61
CA PRO A 64 -0.59 -0.84 -6.49
C PRO A 64 0.10 0.37 -5.84
N LEU A 65 -0.01 0.47 -4.52
CA LEU A 65 0.65 1.51 -3.73
C LEU A 65 2.17 1.38 -3.90
N GLY A 66 2.77 2.26 -4.70
CA GLY A 66 4.18 2.16 -5.12
C GLY A 66 5.19 2.61 -4.06
N LYS A 67 4.74 3.41 -3.08
CA LYS A 67 5.45 3.82 -1.86
C LYS A 67 4.40 3.93 -0.76
N GLU A 68 4.82 3.92 0.51
CA GLU A 68 3.98 4.38 1.61
C GLU A 68 3.59 5.83 1.32
N GLU A 69 2.51 6.04 0.55
CA GLU A 69 1.78 7.28 0.63
C GLU A 69 1.12 7.24 2.00
N PHE A 70 1.71 7.96 2.95
CA PHE A 70 1.02 8.30 4.17
C PHE A 70 -0.26 9.00 3.73
N LEU A 71 -1.39 8.28 3.78
CA LEU A 71 -2.72 8.83 3.49
C LEU A 71 -3.04 10.05 4.37
N TYR A 72 -2.22 10.29 5.40
CA TYR A 72 -2.34 11.34 6.38
C TYR A 72 -1.12 12.26 6.29
N ASN A 73 -1.37 13.56 6.19
CA ASN A 73 -0.33 14.56 6.39
C ASN A 73 0.10 14.47 7.86
N GLU A 74 1.33 14.00 8.11
CA GLU A 74 1.92 13.96 9.45
C GLU A 74 2.53 15.33 9.80
N GLY A 75 2.28 15.78 11.03
CA GLY A 75 2.89 16.99 11.60
C GLY A 75 3.52 16.69 12.96
N PHE A 76 4.05 17.72 13.61
CA PHE A 76 4.51 17.62 15.00
C PHE A 76 4.06 18.82 15.82
N VAL A 77 3.83 18.57 17.11
CA VAL A 77 3.57 19.59 18.13
C VAL A 77 4.64 19.46 19.20
N VAL A 78 5.29 20.57 19.54
CA VAL A 78 6.25 20.63 20.65
C VAL A 78 5.54 21.18 21.88
N LEU A 79 5.43 20.33 22.88
CA LEU A 79 4.88 20.67 24.19
C LEU A 79 6.02 21.09 25.10
N ARG A 80 5.79 22.15 25.89
CA ARG A 80 6.70 22.60 26.93
C ARG A 80 5.99 22.57 28.27
N LEU A 81 6.70 22.09 29.28
CA LEU A 81 6.29 22.07 30.66
C LEU A 81 6.85 23.30 31.40
N GLU A 82 5.96 24.03 32.07
CA GLU A 82 6.26 25.20 32.88
C GLU A 82 6.02 24.88 34.36
N GLY A 83 6.91 25.33 35.25
CA GLY A 83 6.80 25.09 36.70
C GLY A 83 7.83 24.14 37.32
N GLY A 84 8.94 23.83 36.62
CA GLY A 84 9.95 22.87 37.07
C GLY A 84 9.76 21.51 36.42
N ILE A 85 10.66 20.55 36.67
CA ILE A 85 10.64 19.22 36.06
C ILE A 85 10.08 18.21 37.09
N PRO A 86 8.79 17.84 37.02
CA PRO A 86 8.24 16.70 37.74
C PRO A 86 8.74 15.45 37.03
N GLY A 87 9.78 14.81 37.57
CA GLY A 87 10.47 13.70 36.90
C GLY A 87 9.54 12.56 36.47
N GLY A 88 9.15 12.55 35.18
CA GLY A 88 8.39 11.48 34.52
C GLY A 88 6.89 11.35 34.90
N ASN A 89 6.40 12.13 35.86
CA ASN A 89 5.05 11.92 36.42
C ASN A 89 3.92 12.61 35.63
N ILE A 90 4.25 13.51 34.70
CA ILE A 90 3.29 14.10 33.76
C ILE A 90 3.39 13.36 32.44
N LYS A 91 2.29 12.72 32.06
CA LYS A 91 2.18 11.95 30.82
C LYS A 91 1.41 12.74 29.79
N VAL A 92 1.77 12.54 28.53
CA VAL A 92 1.02 13.04 27.38
C VAL A 92 0.28 11.87 26.77
N LEU A 93 -1.02 12.03 26.61
CA LEU A 93 -1.90 11.08 25.97
C LEU A 93 -2.23 11.55 24.55
N LEU A 94 -2.15 10.65 23.59
CA LEU A 94 -2.62 10.86 22.24
C LEU A 94 -3.83 9.93 22.02
N ASN A 95 -5.00 10.52 21.79
CA ASN A 95 -6.27 9.79 21.65
C ASN A 95 -6.59 8.86 22.84
N GLY A 96 -6.22 9.25 24.05
CA GLY A 96 -6.43 8.50 25.28
C GLY A 96 -5.38 7.42 25.59
N GLU A 97 -4.40 7.21 24.70
CA GLU A 97 -3.28 6.29 24.94
C GLU A 97 -2.02 7.04 25.37
N VAL A 98 -1.22 6.44 26.26
CA VAL A 98 0.03 7.05 26.72
C VAL A 98 1.03 7.11 25.57
N PHE A 99 1.33 8.32 25.11
CA PHE A 99 2.37 8.57 24.12
C PHE A 99 3.75 8.63 24.77
N GLY A 100 3.86 9.33 25.89
CA GLY A 100 5.13 9.48 26.62
C GLY A 100 5.02 10.39 27.84
N SER A 101 6.14 10.63 28.50
CA SER A 101 6.25 11.53 29.65
C SER A 101 7.34 12.58 29.41
N PHE A 102 7.29 13.69 30.12
CA PHE A 102 8.35 14.69 30.07
C PHE A 102 9.61 14.17 30.78
N GLU A 103 10.68 13.89 30.01
CA GLU A 103 12.03 13.61 30.54
C GLU A 103 12.82 14.91 30.82
N GLY A 104 12.38 16.03 30.26
CA GLY A 104 12.92 17.38 30.47
C GLY A 104 11.79 18.42 30.51
N ASP A 105 12.04 19.61 29.98
CA ASP A 105 11.02 20.66 29.86
C ASP A 105 10.21 20.57 28.56
N LYS A 106 10.60 19.71 27.61
CA LYS A 106 9.93 19.60 26.30
C LYS A 106 9.67 18.16 25.88
N LEU A 107 8.61 17.99 25.09
CA LEU A 107 8.27 16.74 24.43
C LEU A 107 7.76 17.02 23.01
N VAL A 108 8.28 16.31 22.03
CA VAL A 108 7.83 16.38 20.63
C VAL A 108 6.82 15.26 20.40
N VAL A 109 5.63 15.61 19.95
CA VAL A 109 4.54 14.68 19.68
C VAL A 109 4.23 14.71 18.18
N PRO A 110 4.45 13.60 17.44
CA PRO A 110 3.95 13.47 16.07
C PRO A 110 2.44 13.35 16.10
N VAL A 111 1.77 13.99 15.14
CA VAL A 111 0.31 14.11 15.12
C VAL A 111 -0.22 14.02 13.69
N ILE A 112 -1.43 13.50 13.56
CA ILE A 112 -2.23 13.52 12.32
C ILE A 112 -3.50 14.37 12.50
N ASP A 113 -4.21 14.61 11.40
CA ASP A 113 -5.46 15.37 11.45
C ASP A 113 -6.49 14.69 12.36
N GLY A 114 -7.09 15.46 13.27
CA GLY A 114 -8.12 14.98 14.20
C GLY A 114 -7.61 14.42 15.52
N ASP A 115 -6.29 14.23 15.68
CA ASP A 115 -5.71 13.72 16.93
C ASP A 115 -6.06 14.59 18.13
N VAL A 116 -6.30 13.96 19.27
CA VAL A 116 -6.58 14.63 20.53
C VAL A 116 -5.39 14.48 21.46
N ILE A 117 -4.79 15.61 21.83
CA ILE A 117 -3.70 15.68 22.81
C ILE A 117 -4.31 15.99 24.18
N GLU A 118 -4.00 15.15 25.16
CA GLU A 118 -4.40 15.30 26.55
C GLU A 118 -3.17 15.18 27.45
N ILE A 119 -3.23 15.82 28.60
CA ILE A 119 -2.18 15.80 29.61
C ILE A 119 -2.72 15.10 30.84
N ASP A 120 -2.03 14.06 31.27
CA ASP A 120 -2.36 13.28 32.46
C ASP A 120 -1.39 13.63 33.59
N GLY A 121 -1.94 14.29 34.61
CA GLY A 121 -1.28 14.63 35.87
C GLY A 121 -1.76 13.78 37.05
N SER A 122 -2.47 12.67 36.82
CA SER A 122 -3.05 11.90 37.93
C SER A 122 -2.03 11.47 39.00
N ASP A 123 -0.75 11.35 38.62
CA ASP A 123 0.36 10.93 39.48
C ASP A 123 1.21 12.11 40.05
N ILE A 124 0.77 13.37 39.92
CA ILE A 124 1.50 14.54 40.46
C ILE A 124 0.86 15.15 41.71
N LEU A 125 1.72 15.72 42.55
CA LEU A 125 1.36 16.58 43.68
C LEU A 125 1.71 18.02 43.32
N GLY A 126 0.70 18.82 42.98
CA GLY A 126 0.86 20.23 42.61
C GLY A 126 0.09 20.60 41.34
N GLU A 127 0.32 21.82 40.86
CA GLU A 127 -0.21 22.32 39.59
C GLU A 127 0.95 22.60 38.64
N PHE A 128 0.83 22.13 37.40
CA PHE A 128 1.82 22.36 36.35
C PHE A 128 1.14 22.82 35.08
N ASP A 129 1.82 23.72 34.37
CA ASP A 129 1.33 24.28 33.12
C ASP A 129 2.01 23.56 31.96
N VAL A 130 1.23 23.01 31.03
CA VAL A 130 1.74 22.51 29.75
C VAL A 130 1.26 23.43 28.64
N VAL A 131 2.20 23.92 27.84
CA VAL A 131 1.95 24.86 26.73
C VAL A 131 2.41 24.27 25.41
N ILE A 132 1.68 24.57 24.34
CA ILE A 132 2.13 24.32 22.97
C ILE A 132 3.14 25.40 22.59
N GLU A 133 4.42 25.04 22.57
CA GLU A 133 5.52 25.94 22.25
C GLU A 133 5.64 26.18 20.74
N SER A 134 5.59 25.11 19.95
CA SER A 134 5.73 25.19 18.49
C SER A 134 5.02 24.03 17.79
N LEU A 135 4.86 24.17 16.47
CA LEU A 135 4.14 23.26 15.58
C LEU A 135 4.84 23.25 14.22
N SER A 136 4.69 22.16 13.48
CA SER A 136 5.06 22.09 12.07
C SER A 136 4.17 22.99 11.19
N GLU A 137 4.68 23.40 10.02
CA GLU A 137 4.02 24.37 9.14
C GLU A 137 2.63 23.92 8.64
N ASN A 138 2.46 22.59 8.51
CA ASN A 138 1.22 21.95 8.08
C ASN A 138 0.18 21.81 9.20
N VAL A 139 0.51 22.07 10.45
CA VAL A 139 -0.48 22.09 11.55
C VAL A 139 -1.13 23.48 11.63
N SER A 140 -2.42 23.54 11.94
CA SER A 140 -3.17 24.79 12.14
C SER A 140 -2.54 25.63 13.27
N GLY A 141 -2.27 26.90 12.99
CA GLY A 141 -1.64 27.83 13.93
C GLY A 141 -2.52 28.21 15.14
N GLU A 142 -3.80 27.82 15.13
CA GLU A 142 -4.77 28.18 16.17
C GLU A 142 -4.44 27.59 17.56
N PHE A 143 -3.55 26.60 17.61
CA PHE A 143 -3.14 25.93 18.85
C PHE A 143 -1.86 26.50 19.46
N LEU A 144 -1.12 27.35 18.73
CA LEU A 144 0.16 27.89 19.20
C LEU A 144 -0.05 28.73 20.47
N GLY A 145 0.74 28.44 21.52
CA GLY A 145 0.64 29.10 22.82
C GLY A 145 -0.56 28.68 23.66
N LYS A 146 -1.39 27.72 23.21
CA LYS A 146 -2.47 27.18 24.02
C LYS A 146 -1.87 26.44 25.23
N ARG A 147 -2.44 26.68 26.41
CA ARG A 147 -1.95 26.13 27.68
C ARG A 147 -3.04 25.42 28.46
N VAL A 148 -2.64 24.43 29.25
CA VAL A 148 -3.49 23.73 30.20
C VAL A 148 -2.75 23.56 31.51
N THR A 149 -3.42 23.88 32.62
CA THR A 149 -2.92 23.63 33.97
C THR A 149 -3.46 22.30 34.43
N VAL A 150 -2.60 21.33 34.71
CA VAL A 150 -2.97 20.01 35.25
C VAL A 150 -2.56 19.89 36.70
N SER A 151 -3.39 19.20 37.48
CA SER A 151 -3.04 18.76 38.84
C SER A 151 -3.24 17.26 38.92
N SER A 152 -4.04 16.73 39.84
CA SER A 152 -4.34 15.29 39.93
C SER A 152 -5.49 14.89 39.01
N ASP A 153 -5.43 15.31 37.75
CA ASP A 153 -6.47 15.06 36.74
C ASP A 153 -5.91 14.91 35.32
N VAL A 154 -6.78 14.48 34.40
CA VAL A 154 -6.50 14.42 32.97
C VAL A 154 -7.25 15.56 32.28
N LYS A 155 -6.53 16.39 31.51
CA LYS A 155 -7.14 17.49 30.77
C LYS A 155 -6.78 17.48 29.29
N LYS A 156 -7.79 17.73 28.47
CA LYS A 156 -7.62 17.92 27.03
C LYS A 156 -6.92 19.25 26.74
N LEU A 157 -5.80 19.19 26.03
CA LEU A 157 -5.05 20.35 25.57
C LEU A 157 -5.57 20.82 24.21
N ALA A 158 -5.58 19.94 23.20
CA ALA A 158 -5.94 20.32 21.84
C ALA A 158 -6.57 19.15 21.06
N ARG A 159 -7.35 19.48 20.02
CA ARG A 159 -7.66 18.57 18.93
C ARG A 159 -6.96 19.12 17.70
N VAL A 160 -5.96 18.41 17.20
CA VAL A 160 -5.10 18.82 16.11
C VAL A 160 -5.90 18.92 14.83
N ARG A 161 -5.54 19.93 14.03
CA ARG A 161 -5.99 20.08 12.64
C ARG A 161 -4.76 20.24 11.76
N VAL A 162 -4.61 19.35 10.78
CA VAL A 162 -3.57 19.43 9.76
C VAL A 162 -4.19 19.98 8.48
N LYS A 163 -3.43 20.82 7.77
CA LYS A 163 -3.85 21.48 6.53
C LYS A 163 -3.70 20.58 5.30
#